data_AF-A0A837HQP9-F1
#
_entry.id   AF-A0A837HQP9-F1
#
_cell.length_a   1.000
_cell.length_b   1.000
_cell.length_c   1.000
_cell.angle_alpha   90.00
_cell.angle_beta   90.00
_cell.angle_gamma   90.00
#
_symmetry.space_group_name_H-M   'P 1'
#
loop_
_entity.id
_entity.type
_entity.pdbx_description
1 polymer ?
#
loop_
_entity_poly.entity_id
_entity_poly.type
_entity_poly.pdbx_seq_one_letter_code
_entity_poly.pdbx_strand_id
1 'polypeptide(L)'
;MNKLAKILLTGLLVLFFTTSTNIKAETETERLERLNNEIQQYEQEIQKLKSQASTLSNQIAQYDAQVRLTTLKVEQTQEKITLLGGRINQLEFSLQALANAFASRVVHSYKMTRLYQPLLMLLTSNDITTTFESYHYLQKIQKSDRDLLVRLEDAQVTYTHEKENQEVLKKELEEQKKVLGTQKAAKATLLEQTRNDEKKYQQLLSAARAEFEAIQAIIAGKGQEEEVGKVSQGQRIASIIQGPSCNSSGGHLHFIVSQSGNTQNPFSQLKNIDFENCSGSSCGSSDGDPFNPSGSWDWPINPKVKFTQGYGSTWAVRNTWVGRVYSFHNGIDIDSGSSPEIRAVRAGTLYQGSYSGSSGCRLRYVRIDHDDSDLETFYLHINY
;
A
#
# COMPACT_ATOMS: atom_id res chain seq x y z
N MET A 1 62.65 59.24 7.55
CA MET A 1 63.86 58.87 6.80
C MET A 1 64.72 58.06 7.76
N ASN A 2 65.08 56.78 7.63
CA ASN A 2 65.15 55.78 6.55
C ASN A 2 64.77 54.42 7.16
N LYS A 3 63.91 53.60 6.55
CA LYS A 3 64.24 52.54 5.57
C LYS A 3 65.40 51.60 5.98
N LEU A 4 65.02 50.34 6.23
CA LEU A 4 65.65 49.10 5.73
C LEU A 4 67.07 48.76 6.20
N ALA A 5 67.20 47.68 6.97
CA ALA A 5 67.84 46.44 6.49
C ALA A 5 67.85 45.34 7.57
N LYS A 6 67.32 44.17 7.19
CA LYS A 6 67.78 42.82 7.56
C LYS A 6 67.76 42.44 9.05
N ILE A 7 66.81 41.58 9.43
CA ILE A 7 67.06 40.24 10.01
C ILE A 7 65.71 39.51 9.97
N LEU A 8 65.56 38.68 8.94
CA LEU A 8 64.62 37.56 8.85
C LEU A 8 65.54 36.34 8.90
N LEU A 9 65.48 35.53 9.96
CA LEU A 9 65.59 34.05 9.92
C LEU A 9 65.75 33.50 11.36
N THR A 10 64.64 33.10 12.00
CA THR A 10 64.65 32.02 13.00
C THR A 10 63.27 31.37 12.98
N GLY A 11 63.28 30.06 12.76
CA GLY A 11 62.16 29.28 12.28
C GLY A 11 61.04 29.11 13.31
N LEU A 12 59.81 29.26 12.83
CA LEU A 12 58.62 28.72 13.46
C LEU A 12 58.00 27.71 12.50
N LEU A 13 58.48 26.47 12.60
CA LEU A 13 57.88 25.28 11.98
C LEU A 13 56.60 24.96 12.77
N VAL A 14 55.49 25.65 12.48
CA VAL A 14 54.17 25.22 12.96
C VAL A 14 53.60 24.24 11.94
N LEU A 15 53.45 23.01 12.41
CA LEU A 15 52.82 21.91 11.71
C LEU A 15 51.42 22.30 11.24
N PHE A 16 51.23 22.42 9.93
CA PHE A 16 49.96 22.15 9.29
C PHE A 16 49.77 20.63 9.27
N PHE A 17 49.32 20.05 10.39
CA PHE A 17 48.65 18.75 10.34
C PHE A 17 47.26 19.00 9.76
N THR A 18 47.13 18.86 8.45
CA THR A 18 45.84 18.61 7.82
C THR A 18 45.31 17.29 8.39
N THR A 19 44.34 17.36 9.28
CA THR A 19 43.53 16.20 9.64
C THR A 19 42.67 15.85 8.43
N SER A 20 43.23 15.08 7.51
CA SER A 20 42.47 14.31 6.54
C SER A 20 41.59 13.35 7.34
N THR A 21 40.33 13.73 7.56
CA THR A 21 39.30 12.80 8.02
C THR A 21 39.19 11.73 6.95
N ASN A 22 39.61 10.51 7.31
CA ASN A 22 39.29 9.34 6.53
C ASN A 22 37.77 9.17 6.57
N ILE A 23 37.05 9.76 5.63
CA ILE A 23 35.66 9.41 5.35
C ILE A 23 35.72 7.99 4.78
N LYS A 24 35.63 6.99 5.65
CA LYS A 24 35.41 5.62 5.21
C LYS A 24 34.03 5.60 4.55
N ALA A 25 33.97 5.12 3.31
CA ALA A 25 32.70 4.83 2.67
C ALA A 25 31.96 3.79 3.53
N GLU A 26 30.71 4.09 3.90
CA GLU A 26 29.84 3.17 4.61
C GLU A 26 29.63 1.92 3.74
N THR A 27 29.89 0.76 4.31
CA THR A 27 29.64 -0.51 3.61
C THR A 27 28.14 -0.76 3.50
N GLU A 28 27.71 -1.56 2.52
CA GLU A 28 26.30 -1.89 2.32
C GLU A 28 25.69 -2.62 3.54
N THR A 29 26.51 -3.40 4.26
CA THR A 29 26.12 -4.07 5.51
C THR A 29 25.90 -3.07 6.64
N GLU A 30 26.82 -2.12 6.85
CA GLU A 30 26.68 -1.04 7.85
C GLU A 30 25.45 -0.18 7.53
N ARG A 31 25.19 0.06 6.24
CA ARG A 31 24.01 0.80 5.78
C ARG A 31 22.70 0.07 6.10
N LEU A 32 22.63 -1.23 5.85
CA LEU A 32 21.45 -2.04 6.20
C LEU A 32 21.21 -2.10 7.71
N GLU A 33 22.28 -2.20 8.51
CA GLU A 33 22.20 -2.18 9.97
C GLU A 33 21.67 -0.84 10.49
N ARG A 34 22.19 0.28 9.98
CA ARG A 34 21.67 1.61 10.30
C ARG A 34 20.18 1.74 9.94
N LEU A 35 19.79 1.32 8.74
CA LEU A 35 18.39 1.38 8.30
C LEU A 35 17.48 0.54 9.21
N ASN A 36 17.92 -0.65 9.64
CA ASN A 36 17.18 -1.47 10.60
C ASN A 36 16.98 -0.76 11.94
N ASN A 37 18.04 -0.12 12.46
CA ASN A 37 17.96 0.61 13.72
C ASN A 37 17.01 1.81 13.62
N GLU A 38 17.07 2.58 12.54
CA GLU A 38 16.13 3.69 12.31
C GLU A 38 14.68 3.19 12.15
N ILE A 39 14.46 2.09 11.43
CA ILE A 39 13.13 1.46 11.30
C ILE A 39 12.57 1.10 12.68
N GLN A 40 13.35 0.43 13.53
CA GLN A 40 12.91 0.06 14.88
C GLN A 40 12.58 1.27 15.74
N GLN A 41 13.38 2.34 15.66
CA GLN A 41 13.12 3.59 16.37
C GLN A 41 11.78 4.22 15.94
N TYR A 42 11.54 4.32 14.63
CA TYR A 42 10.28 4.88 14.12
C TYR A 42 9.07 3.98 14.38
N GLU A 43 9.24 2.65 14.41
CA GLU A 43 8.19 1.73 14.82
C GLU A 43 7.78 1.97 16.29
N GLN A 44 8.75 2.18 17.18
CA GLN A 44 8.48 2.53 18.59
C GLN A 44 7.83 3.91 18.74
N GLU A 45 8.35 4.92 18.02
CA GLU A 45 7.82 6.29 18.07
C GLU A 45 6.37 6.36 17.58
N ILE A 46 6.00 5.60 16.54
CA ILE A 46 4.61 5.51 16.07
C ILE A 46 3.70 4.95 17.16
N GLN A 47 4.12 3.90 17.89
CA GLN A 47 3.29 3.34 18.97
C GLN A 47 3.07 4.36 20.09
N LYS A 48 4.10 5.11 20.45
CA LYS A 48 4.01 6.18 21.45
C LYS A 48 3.07 7.29 20.97
N LEU A 49 3.27 7.81 19.76
CA LEU A 49 2.44 8.89 19.21
C LEU A 49 0.98 8.48 19.07
N LYS A 50 0.69 7.21 18.73
CA LYS A 50 -0.68 6.68 18.63
C LYS A 50 -1.46 6.86 19.94
N SER A 51 -0.80 6.77 21.10
CA SER A 51 -1.42 6.97 22.42
C SER A 51 -1.72 8.44 22.76
N GLN A 52 -1.15 9.41 22.02
CA GLN A 52 -1.19 10.85 22.31
C GLN A 52 -2.04 11.66 21.31
N ALA A 53 -2.81 11.01 20.44
CA ALA A 53 -3.27 11.54 19.16
C ALA A 53 -4.47 12.53 19.16
N SER A 54 -4.62 13.38 20.17
CA SER A 54 -5.79 14.26 20.28
C SER A 54 -5.65 15.61 19.58
N THR A 55 -4.44 16.02 19.18
CA THR A 55 -4.16 17.34 18.57
C THR A 55 -3.74 17.21 17.11
N LEU A 56 -3.86 18.31 16.36
CA LEU A 56 -3.39 18.43 14.99
C LEU A 56 -1.88 18.17 14.92
N SER A 57 -1.12 18.73 15.86
CA SER A 57 0.34 18.53 15.95
C SER A 57 0.69 17.04 16.10
N ASN A 58 -0.01 16.31 16.99
CA ASN A 58 0.25 14.89 17.19
C ASN A 58 -0.20 14.05 15.98
N GLN A 59 -1.26 14.46 15.29
CA GLN A 59 -1.67 13.81 14.04
C GLN A 59 -0.64 14.00 12.92
N ILE A 60 -0.10 15.21 12.77
CA ILE A 60 0.96 15.51 11.81
C ILE A 60 2.22 14.72 12.15
N ALA A 61 2.63 14.69 13.43
CA ALA A 61 3.79 13.92 13.89
C ALA A 61 3.64 12.42 13.58
N GLN A 62 2.44 11.86 13.70
CA GLN A 62 2.19 10.47 13.29
C GLN A 62 2.36 10.26 11.80
N TYR A 63 1.83 11.15 10.96
CA TYR A 63 2.05 11.07 9.52
C TYR A 63 3.53 11.20 9.17
N ASP A 64 4.26 12.10 9.83
CA ASP A 64 5.70 12.26 9.62
C ASP A 64 6.50 11.01 10.00
N ALA A 65 6.18 10.41 11.15
CA ALA A 65 6.80 9.17 11.59
C ALA A 65 6.48 8.01 10.63
N GLN A 66 5.24 7.89 10.15
CA GLN A 66 4.83 6.87 9.18
C GLN A 66 5.50 7.05 7.81
N VAL A 67 5.54 8.29 7.30
CA VAL A 67 6.21 8.62 6.04
C VAL A 67 7.70 8.31 6.14
N ARG A 68 8.35 8.67 7.25
CA ARG A 68 9.77 8.38 7.46
C ARG A 68 10.02 6.89 7.58
N LEU A 69 9.23 6.15 8.36
CA LEU A 69 9.33 4.69 8.46
C LEU A 69 9.22 4.02 7.08
N THR A 70 8.21 4.39 6.30
CA THR A 70 7.99 3.79 4.97
C THR A 70 9.10 4.19 4.00
N THR A 71 9.62 5.42 4.08
CA THR A 71 10.79 5.86 3.30
C THR A 71 12.03 5.01 3.63
N LEU A 72 12.28 4.73 4.91
CA LEU A 72 13.39 3.86 5.32
C LEU A 72 13.22 2.42 4.85
N LYS A 73 11.99 1.88 4.85
CA LYS A 73 11.70 0.55 4.29
C LYS A 73 11.92 0.51 2.77
N VAL A 74 11.54 1.56 2.05
CA VAL A 74 11.84 1.72 0.61
C VAL A 74 13.36 1.73 0.37
N GLU A 75 14.11 2.53 1.13
CA GLU A 75 15.57 2.59 1.04
C GLU A 75 16.22 1.23 1.33
N GLN A 76 15.75 0.54 2.37
CA GLN A 76 16.24 -0.80 2.71
C GLN A 76 15.96 -1.82 1.61
N THR A 77 14.75 -1.83 1.05
CA THR A 77 14.36 -2.77 -0.01
C THR A 77 15.15 -2.49 -1.28
N GLN A 78 15.37 -1.22 -1.61
CA GLN A 78 16.20 -0.83 -2.74
C GLN A 78 17.66 -1.29 -2.57
N GLU A 79 18.20 -1.18 -1.36
CA GLU A 79 19.55 -1.67 -1.04
C GLU A 79 19.65 -3.20 -1.17
N LYS A 80 18.66 -3.94 -0.65
CA LYS A 80 18.56 -5.40 -0.82
C LYS A 80 18.52 -5.81 -2.30
N ILE A 81 17.77 -5.09 -3.13
CA ILE A 81 17.69 -5.34 -4.58
C ILE A 81 19.06 -5.12 -5.24
N THR A 82 19.78 -4.06 -4.87
CA THR A 82 21.11 -3.76 -5.41
C THR A 82 22.12 -4.86 -5.06
N LEU A 83 22.18 -5.25 -3.78
CA LEU A 83 23.04 -6.33 -3.31
C LEU A 83 22.74 -7.67 -4.00
N LEU A 84 21.47 -8.01 -4.10
CA LEU A 84 21.00 -9.22 -4.77
C LEU A 84 21.35 -9.19 -6.26
N GLY A 85 21.22 -8.03 -6.92
CA GLY A 85 21.64 -7.83 -8.31
C GLY A 85 23.14 -8.10 -8.50
N GLY A 86 23.99 -7.61 -7.60
CA GLY A 86 25.43 -7.89 -7.61
C GLY A 86 25.73 -9.39 -7.48
N ARG A 87 25.07 -10.08 -6.55
CA ARG A 87 25.22 -11.53 -6.36
C ARG A 87 24.75 -12.33 -7.57
N ILE A 88 23.63 -11.95 -8.19
CA ILE A 88 23.12 -12.56 -9.41
C ILE A 88 24.14 -12.43 -10.55
N ASN A 89 24.76 -11.25 -10.72
CA ASN A 89 25.78 -11.05 -11.75
C ASN A 89 27.01 -11.96 -11.51
N GLN A 90 27.45 -12.11 -10.25
CA GLN A 90 28.55 -13.03 -9.91
C GLN A 90 28.19 -14.50 -10.19
N LEU A 91 26.96 -14.90 -9.88
CA LEU A 91 26.44 -16.23 -10.19
C LEU A 91 26.37 -16.47 -11.70
N GLU A 92 25.96 -15.47 -12.48
CA GLU A 92 25.90 -15.53 -13.94
C GLU A 92 27.29 -15.77 -14.55
N PHE A 93 28.31 -15.02 -14.11
CA PHE A 93 29.70 -15.25 -14.54
C PHE A 93 30.20 -16.66 -14.15
N SER A 94 29.88 -17.11 -12.93
CA SER A 94 30.28 -18.43 -12.44
C SER A 94 29.61 -19.55 -13.23
N LEU A 95 28.32 -19.39 -13.54
CA LEU A 95 27.55 -20.30 -14.38
C LEU A 95 28.12 -20.40 -15.78
N GLN A 96 28.44 -19.26 -16.40
CA GLN A 96 29.04 -19.24 -17.74
C GLN A 96 30.40 -19.96 -17.74
N ALA A 97 31.22 -19.75 -16.72
CA ALA A 97 32.51 -20.44 -16.59
C ALA A 97 32.33 -21.96 -16.39
N LEU A 98 31.41 -22.38 -15.51
CA LEU A 98 31.11 -23.80 -15.27
C LEU A 98 30.52 -24.48 -16.51
N ALA A 99 29.61 -23.82 -17.22
CA ALA A 99 29.01 -24.33 -18.44
C ALA A 99 30.06 -24.52 -19.54
N ASN A 100 30.96 -23.55 -19.73
CA ASN A 100 32.07 -23.65 -20.69
C ASN A 100 33.03 -24.79 -20.33
N ALA A 101 33.38 -24.93 -19.04
CA ALA A 101 34.22 -26.03 -18.56
C ALA A 101 33.55 -27.39 -18.81
N PHE A 102 32.25 -27.51 -18.49
CA PHE A 102 31.49 -28.73 -18.69
C PHE A 102 31.38 -29.10 -20.17
N ALA A 103 31.06 -28.13 -21.04
CA ALA A 103 30.99 -28.35 -22.48
C ALA A 103 32.33 -28.86 -23.05
N SER A 104 33.46 -28.28 -22.62
CA SER A 104 34.80 -28.75 -23.00
C SER A 104 35.04 -30.19 -22.56
N ARG A 105 34.70 -30.52 -21.30
CA ARG A 105 34.85 -31.87 -20.74
C ARG A 105 34.00 -32.90 -21.47
N VAL A 106 32.76 -32.58 -21.82
CA VAL A 106 31.88 -33.47 -22.63
C VAL A 106 32.53 -33.81 -23.97
N VAL A 107 33.09 -32.81 -24.68
CA VAL A 107 33.78 -33.03 -25.96
C VAL A 107 35.02 -33.93 -25.78
N HIS A 108 35.82 -33.69 -24.74
CA HIS A 108 36.99 -34.52 -24.44
C HIS A 108 36.59 -35.96 -24.08
N SER A 109 35.60 -36.16 -23.21
CA SER A 109 35.11 -37.48 -22.82
C SER A 109 34.50 -38.24 -24.01
N TYR A 110 33.81 -37.56 -24.94
CA TYR A 110 33.33 -38.15 -26.19
C TYR A 110 34.48 -38.62 -27.10
N LYS A 111 35.48 -37.76 -27.33
CA LYS A 111 36.67 -38.11 -28.12
C LYS A 111 37.45 -39.26 -27.50
N MET A 112 37.63 -39.26 -26.18
CA MET A 112 38.28 -40.34 -25.44
C MET A 112 37.53 -41.66 -25.62
N THR A 113 36.22 -41.67 -25.44
CA THR A 113 35.40 -42.89 -25.61
C THR A 113 35.47 -43.45 -27.04
N ARG A 114 35.56 -42.56 -28.04
CA ARG A 114 35.62 -42.96 -29.47
C ARG A 114 37.00 -43.43 -29.93
N LEU A 115 38.07 -42.82 -29.42
CA LEU A 115 39.45 -43.11 -29.83
C LEU A 115 40.14 -44.16 -28.94
N TYR A 116 39.75 -44.21 -27.67
CA TYR A 116 40.31 -45.11 -26.66
C TYR A 116 39.16 -45.93 -26.09
N GLN A 117 38.87 -47.08 -26.69
CA GLN A 117 37.97 -48.03 -26.09
C GLN A 117 38.64 -48.57 -24.81
N PRO A 118 38.14 -48.27 -23.60
CA PRO A 118 38.84 -48.61 -22.36
C PRO A 118 39.08 -50.12 -22.23
N LEU A 119 38.10 -50.91 -22.68
CA LEU A 119 38.19 -52.37 -22.82
C LEU A 119 39.30 -52.81 -23.78
N LEU A 120 39.46 -52.12 -24.91
CA LEU A 120 40.51 -52.44 -25.87
C LEU A 120 41.89 -52.10 -25.29
N MET A 121 42.00 -50.98 -24.57
CA MET A 121 43.24 -50.55 -23.90
C MET A 121 43.65 -51.51 -22.77
N LEU A 122 42.68 -52.02 -22.00
CA LEU A 122 42.84 -53.12 -21.03
C LEU A 122 43.34 -54.41 -21.69
N LEU A 123 42.90 -54.70 -22.91
CA LEU A 123 43.26 -55.91 -23.67
C LEU A 123 44.58 -55.79 -24.46
N THR A 124 45.03 -54.56 -24.77
CA THR A 124 46.23 -54.31 -25.60
C THR A 124 47.45 -53.81 -24.81
N SER A 125 47.34 -53.64 -23.49
CA SER A 125 48.46 -53.17 -22.66
C SER A 125 49.48 -54.27 -22.40
N ASN A 126 50.77 -53.97 -22.54
CA ASN A 126 51.86 -54.92 -22.29
C ASN A 126 52.19 -55.12 -20.79
N ASP A 127 51.58 -54.33 -19.88
CA ASP A 127 51.83 -54.33 -18.44
C ASP A 127 50.54 -54.07 -17.65
N ILE A 128 50.21 -54.96 -16.72
CA ILE A 128 49.03 -54.90 -15.84
C ILE A 128 49.07 -53.65 -14.94
N THR A 129 50.26 -53.22 -14.53
CA THR A 129 50.46 -52.04 -13.67
C THR A 129 50.00 -50.76 -14.37
N THR A 130 50.43 -50.58 -15.62
CA THR A 130 50.06 -49.44 -16.47
C THR A 130 48.53 -49.36 -16.71
N THR A 131 47.89 -50.52 -16.85
CA THR A 131 46.44 -50.64 -17.04
C THR A 131 45.65 -50.30 -15.78
N PHE A 132 46.12 -50.76 -14.62
CA PHE A 132 45.53 -50.44 -13.33
C PHE A 132 45.61 -48.93 -13.01
N GLU A 133 46.75 -48.30 -13.29
CA GLU A 133 46.93 -46.85 -13.15
C GLU A 133 45.98 -46.07 -14.07
N SER A 134 45.90 -46.44 -15.35
CA SER A 134 45.02 -45.82 -16.34
C SER A 134 43.54 -45.91 -15.94
N TYR A 135 43.11 -47.06 -15.41
CA TYR A 135 41.76 -47.24 -14.88
C TYR A 135 41.47 -46.30 -13.71
N HIS A 136 42.40 -46.18 -12.75
CA HIS A 136 42.26 -45.24 -11.64
C HIS A 136 42.22 -43.77 -12.10
N TYR A 137 42.98 -43.39 -13.13
CA TYR A 137 42.89 -42.05 -13.71
C TYR A 137 41.53 -41.78 -14.36
N LEU A 138 40.98 -42.76 -15.08
CA LEU A 138 39.64 -42.65 -15.67
C LEU A 138 38.56 -42.49 -14.60
N GLN A 139 38.65 -43.25 -13.50
CA GLN A 139 37.73 -43.09 -12.36
C GLN A 139 37.82 -41.69 -11.73
N LYS A 140 39.04 -41.15 -11.54
CA LYS A 140 39.23 -39.78 -11.03
C LYS A 140 38.63 -38.73 -11.97
N ILE A 141 38.81 -38.91 -13.27
CA ILE A 141 38.21 -38.06 -14.31
C ILE A 141 36.68 -38.11 -14.25
N GLN A 142 36.07 -39.29 -14.22
CA GLN A 142 34.61 -39.44 -14.14
C GLN A 142 34.05 -38.80 -12.87
N LYS A 143 34.73 -38.96 -11.73
CA LYS A 143 34.36 -38.31 -10.48
C LYS A 143 34.41 -36.79 -10.59
N SER A 144 35.46 -36.24 -11.20
CA SER A 144 35.60 -34.79 -11.40
C SER A 144 34.54 -34.24 -12.35
N ASP A 145 34.17 -34.96 -13.40
CA ASP A 145 33.12 -34.55 -14.35
C ASP A 145 31.74 -34.54 -13.68
N ARG A 146 31.46 -35.55 -12.85
CA ARG A 146 30.23 -35.60 -12.04
C ARG A 146 30.17 -34.43 -11.05
N ASP A 147 31.28 -34.15 -10.36
CA ASP A 147 31.36 -33.02 -9.43
C ASP A 147 31.13 -31.67 -10.13
N LEU A 148 31.68 -31.50 -11.34
CA LEU A 148 31.44 -30.32 -12.16
C LEU A 148 29.96 -30.17 -12.55
N LEU A 149 29.29 -31.26 -12.91
CA LEU A 149 27.86 -31.25 -13.24
C LEU A 149 27.01 -30.85 -12.03
N VAL A 150 27.29 -31.41 -10.85
CA VAL A 150 26.57 -31.07 -9.60
C VAL A 150 26.76 -29.60 -9.27
N ARG A 151 27.98 -29.05 -9.36
CA ARG A 151 28.23 -27.62 -9.13
C ARG A 151 27.50 -26.72 -10.12
N LEU A 152 27.41 -27.14 -11.39
CA LEU A 152 26.67 -26.39 -12.41
C LEU A 152 25.17 -26.38 -12.10
N GLU A 153 24.61 -27.53 -11.72
CA GLU A 153 23.21 -27.67 -11.30
C GLU A 153 22.92 -26.80 -10.06
N ASP A 154 23.72 -26.91 -9.00
CA ASP A 154 23.58 -26.11 -7.78
C ASP A 154 23.64 -24.61 -8.06
N ALA A 155 24.59 -24.18 -8.91
CA ALA A 155 24.69 -22.78 -9.32
C ALA A 155 23.47 -22.33 -10.12
N GLN A 156 22.89 -23.20 -10.96
CA GLN A 156 21.73 -22.88 -11.80
C GLN A 156 20.47 -22.74 -10.94
N VAL A 157 20.29 -23.65 -9.99
CA VAL A 157 19.19 -23.59 -9.00
C VAL A 157 19.31 -22.32 -8.17
N THR A 158 20.50 -22.04 -7.63
CA THR A 158 20.76 -20.84 -6.82
C THR A 158 20.46 -19.57 -7.62
N TYR A 159 20.99 -19.45 -8.84
CA TYR A 159 20.76 -18.30 -9.71
C TYR A 159 19.27 -18.05 -9.97
N THR A 160 18.51 -19.12 -10.27
CA THR A 160 17.07 -19.03 -10.54
C THR A 160 16.32 -18.55 -9.30
N HIS A 161 16.62 -19.11 -8.13
CA HIS A 161 16.01 -18.70 -6.87
C HIS A 161 16.33 -17.23 -6.50
N GLU A 162 17.57 -16.78 -6.69
CA GLU A 162 17.95 -15.39 -6.44
C GLU A 162 17.22 -14.41 -7.40
N LYS A 163 16.99 -14.81 -8.67
CA LYS A 163 16.17 -14.02 -9.61
C LYS A 163 14.71 -13.93 -9.15
N GLU A 164 14.12 -15.02 -8.69
CA GLU A 164 12.76 -15.02 -8.14
C GLU A 164 12.64 -14.10 -6.92
N ASN A 165 13.59 -14.18 -5.98
CA ASN A 165 13.66 -13.29 -4.82
C ASN A 165 13.77 -11.81 -5.23
N GLN A 166 14.50 -11.50 -6.30
CA GLN A 166 14.61 -10.14 -6.80
C GLN A 166 13.25 -9.62 -7.30
N GLU A 167 12.45 -10.45 -7.98
CA GLU A 167 11.11 -10.07 -8.42
C GLU A 167 10.13 -9.90 -7.25
N VAL A 168 10.26 -10.70 -6.19
CA VAL A 168 9.51 -10.50 -4.93
C VAL A 168 9.84 -9.14 -4.31
N LEU A 169 11.12 -8.81 -4.17
CA LEU A 169 11.54 -7.52 -3.60
C LEU A 169 11.11 -6.33 -4.46
N LYS A 170 11.11 -6.45 -5.80
CA LYS A 170 10.60 -5.40 -6.68
C LYS A 170 9.10 -5.17 -6.49
N LYS A 171 8.31 -6.23 -6.34
CA LYS A 171 6.87 -6.12 -6.03
C LYS A 171 6.65 -5.47 -4.67
N GLU A 172 7.43 -5.86 -3.66
CA GLU A 172 7.37 -5.24 -2.33
C GLU A 172 7.72 -3.75 -2.39
N LEU A 173 8.76 -3.37 -3.13
CA LEU A 173 9.17 -1.99 -3.32
C LEU A 173 8.06 -1.13 -3.95
N GLU A 174 7.38 -1.64 -4.97
CA GLU A 174 6.28 -0.92 -5.63
C GLU A 174 5.09 -0.73 -4.68
N GLU A 175 4.76 -1.74 -3.86
CA GLU A 175 3.72 -1.60 -2.85
C GLU A 175 4.12 -0.59 -1.75
N GLN A 176 5.36 -0.64 -1.27
CA GLN A 176 5.87 0.33 -0.30
C GLN A 176 5.82 1.77 -0.83
N LYS A 177 6.13 1.98 -2.12
CA LYS A 177 6.01 3.30 -2.77
C LYS A 177 4.56 3.77 -2.87
N LYS A 178 3.62 2.85 -3.18
CA LYS A 178 2.19 3.16 -3.20
C LYS A 178 1.72 3.62 -1.83
N VAL A 179 2.05 2.86 -0.77
CA VAL A 179 1.74 3.22 0.62
C VAL A 179 2.33 4.57 1.01
N LEU A 180 3.60 4.83 0.64
CA LEU A 180 4.24 6.12 0.88
C LEU A 180 3.51 7.29 0.20
N GLY A 181 3.03 7.09 -1.03
CA GLY A 181 2.21 8.05 -1.76
C GLY A 181 0.90 8.35 -1.03
N THR A 182 0.17 7.30 -0.62
CA THR A 182 -1.07 7.39 0.14
C THR A 182 -0.88 8.15 1.48
N GLN A 183 0.17 7.85 2.24
CA GLN A 183 0.48 8.55 3.50
C GLN A 183 0.75 10.05 3.28
N LYS A 184 1.52 10.38 2.24
CA LYS A 184 1.81 11.79 1.88
C LYS A 184 0.55 12.54 1.46
N ALA A 185 -0.30 11.91 0.65
CA ALA A 185 -1.58 12.49 0.23
C ALA A 185 -2.50 12.74 1.42
N ALA A 186 -2.67 11.77 2.31
CA ALA A 186 -3.50 11.92 3.51
C ALA A 186 -2.99 13.06 4.43
N LYS A 187 -1.67 13.18 4.62
CA LYS A 187 -1.06 14.31 5.34
C LYS A 187 -1.38 15.64 4.67
N ALA A 188 -1.19 15.74 3.36
CA ALA A 188 -1.44 16.97 2.59
C ALA A 188 -2.91 17.41 2.70
N THR A 189 -3.86 16.48 2.57
CA THR A 189 -5.29 16.74 2.73
C THR A 189 -5.63 17.27 4.12
N LEU A 190 -5.08 16.67 5.18
CA LEU A 190 -5.30 17.17 6.54
C LEU A 190 -4.78 18.61 6.71
N LEU A 191 -3.59 18.90 6.18
CA LEU A 191 -3.01 20.24 6.23
C LEU A 191 -3.83 21.25 5.44
N GLU A 192 -4.41 20.86 4.30
CA GLU A 192 -5.28 21.71 3.50
C GLU A 192 -6.62 22.02 4.22
N GLN A 193 -7.25 20.99 4.79
CA GLN A 193 -8.50 21.12 5.54
C GLN A 193 -8.33 22.00 6.79
N THR A 194 -7.26 21.76 7.54
CA THR A 194 -7.01 22.46 8.81
C THR A 194 -6.30 23.79 8.62
N ARG A 195 -5.57 23.99 7.52
CA ARG A 195 -4.69 25.15 7.31
C ARG A 195 -3.76 25.42 8.50
N ASN A 196 -3.24 24.35 9.11
CA ASN A 196 -2.45 24.38 10.35
C ASN A 196 -3.16 24.99 11.58
N ASP A 197 -4.50 24.99 11.59
CA ASP A 197 -5.30 25.53 12.68
C ASP A 197 -5.88 24.40 13.55
N GLU A 198 -5.40 24.30 14.80
CA GLU A 198 -5.88 23.33 15.80
C GLU A 198 -7.39 23.46 16.03
N LYS A 199 -7.93 24.69 16.05
CA LYS A 199 -9.35 24.89 16.28
C LYS A 199 -10.18 24.29 15.15
N LYS A 200 -9.72 24.42 13.90
CA LYS A 200 -10.38 23.78 12.75
C LYS A 200 -10.29 22.26 12.82
N TYR A 201 -9.15 21.72 13.24
CA TYR A 201 -9.03 20.28 13.45
C TYR A 201 -10.00 19.75 14.51
N GLN A 202 -10.12 20.44 15.65
CA GLN A 202 -11.09 20.07 16.69
C GLN A 202 -12.55 20.21 16.20
N GLN A 203 -12.84 21.21 15.37
CA GLN A 203 -14.15 21.36 14.73
C GLN A 203 -14.46 20.18 13.80
N LEU A 204 -13.51 19.76 12.96
CA LEU A 204 -13.65 18.60 12.09
C LEU A 204 -13.89 17.31 12.88
N LEU A 205 -13.11 17.09 13.96
CA LEU A 205 -13.31 15.93 14.84
C LEU A 205 -14.68 15.94 15.51
N SER A 206 -15.11 17.10 16.03
CA SER A 206 -16.41 17.25 16.67
C SER A 206 -17.56 17.03 15.67
N ALA A 207 -17.45 17.56 14.46
CA ALA A 207 -18.42 17.38 13.39
C ALA A 207 -18.53 15.90 13.04
N ALA A 208 -17.42 15.24 12.67
CA ALA A 208 -17.44 13.83 12.30
C ALA A 208 -17.97 12.91 13.42
N ARG A 209 -17.68 13.21 14.70
CA ARG A 209 -18.24 12.46 15.85
C ARG A 209 -19.75 12.63 15.95
N ALA A 210 -20.25 13.86 15.80
CA ALA A 210 -21.67 14.14 15.85
C ALA A 210 -22.42 13.56 14.64
N GLU A 211 -21.80 13.55 13.46
CA GLU A 211 -22.31 12.85 12.27
C GLU A 211 -22.45 11.36 12.55
N PHE A 212 -21.38 10.71 13.01
CA PHE A 212 -21.40 9.28 13.31
C PHE A 212 -22.46 8.93 14.37
N GLU A 213 -22.56 9.70 15.46
CA GLU A 213 -23.61 9.57 16.47
C GLU A 213 -25.01 9.66 15.85
N ALA A 214 -25.25 10.69 15.02
CA ALA A 214 -26.54 10.92 14.40
C ALA A 214 -26.95 9.78 13.47
N ILE A 215 -26.04 9.31 12.61
CA ILE A 215 -26.32 8.21 11.69
C ILE A 215 -26.64 6.92 12.47
N GLN A 216 -25.87 6.60 13.51
CA GLN A 216 -26.13 5.44 14.36
C GLN A 216 -27.49 5.54 15.08
N ALA A 217 -27.86 6.72 15.56
CA ALA A 217 -29.15 6.94 16.18
C ALA A 217 -30.32 6.81 15.18
N ILE A 218 -30.15 7.31 13.96
CA ILE A 218 -31.13 7.19 12.87
C ILE A 218 -31.36 5.71 12.52
N ILE A 219 -30.29 4.94 12.29
CA ILE A 219 -30.38 3.50 11.99
C ILE A 219 -31.05 2.73 13.14
N ALA A 220 -30.80 3.15 14.39
CA ALA A 220 -31.44 2.57 15.57
C ALA A 220 -32.89 3.04 15.81
N GLY A 221 -33.51 3.75 14.87
CA GLY A 221 -34.91 4.19 14.95
C GLY A 221 -35.15 5.32 15.95
N LYS A 222 -34.12 6.08 16.34
CA LYS A 222 -34.23 7.19 17.30
C LYS A 222 -34.50 8.55 16.63
N GLY A 223 -34.62 8.58 15.31
CA GLY A 223 -35.01 9.78 14.58
C GLY A 223 -36.47 10.14 14.81
N GLN A 224 -36.79 11.42 14.68
CA GLN A 224 -38.17 11.89 14.65
C GLN A 224 -38.66 11.81 13.22
N GLU A 225 -39.61 10.91 12.95
CA GLU A 225 -40.12 10.62 11.61
C GLU A 225 -41.60 10.95 11.48
N GLU A 226 -41.96 11.46 10.30
CA GLU A 226 -43.33 11.64 9.85
C GLU A 226 -43.55 10.80 8.60
N GLU A 227 -44.63 10.02 8.58
CA GLU A 227 -45.03 9.26 7.39
C GLU A 227 -45.58 10.21 6.33
N VAL A 228 -44.97 10.19 5.14
CA VAL A 228 -45.42 10.99 3.99
C VAL A 228 -46.42 10.20 3.16
N GLY A 229 -46.22 8.88 3.04
CA GLY A 229 -47.10 7.97 2.31
C GLY A 229 -46.34 7.06 1.32
N LYS A 230 -47.07 6.39 0.42
CA LYS A 230 -46.49 5.45 -0.54
C LYS A 230 -45.73 6.16 -1.67
N VAL A 231 -44.61 5.59 -2.07
CA VAL A 231 -43.80 6.02 -3.22
C VAL A 231 -43.52 4.87 -4.17
N SER A 232 -43.47 5.16 -5.46
CA SER A 232 -43.06 4.20 -6.49
C SER A 232 -41.55 4.24 -6.74
N GLN A 233 -40.99 3.14 -7.24
CA GLN A 233 -39.60 3.11 -7.73
C GLN A 233 -39.37 4.24 -8.76
N GLY A 234 -38.25 4.96 -8.62
CA GLY A 234 -37.88 6.07 -9.50
C GLY A 234 -38.57 7.41 -9.21
N GLN A 235 -39.53 7.45 -8.28
CA GLN A 235 -40.17 8.68 -7.82
C GLN A 235 -39.17 9.56 -7.08
N ARG A 236 -39.19 10.87 -7.34
CA ARG A 236 -38.38 11.84 -6.60
C ARG A 236 -38.80 11.88 -5.12
N ILE A 237 -37.83 11.77 -4.22
CA ILE A 237 -38.06 11.78 -2.77
C ILE A 237 -37.30 12.90 -2.05
N ALA A 238 -36.19 13.37 -2.62
CA ALA A 238 -35.32 14.35 -1.98
C ALA A 238 -34.35 15.01 -2.98
N SER A 239 -33.44 15.82 -2.47
CA SER A 239 -32.27 16.32 -3.17
C SER A 239 -31.04 16.40 -2.27
N ILE A 240 -29.85 16.09 -2.81
CA ILE A 240 -28.55 16.23 -2.14
C ILE A 240 -28.32 17.70 -1.75
N ILE A 241 -27.87 17.95 -0.53
CA ILE A 241 -27.39 19.27 -0.12
C ILE A 241 -26.09 19.56 -0.86
N GLN A 242 -26.08 20.61 -1.68
CA GLN A 242 -24.89 21.04 -2.38
C GLN A 242 -24.00 21.85 -1.42
N GLY A 243 -22.80 21.34 -1.14
CA GLY A 243 -21.86 21.93 -0.18
C GLY A 243 -21.95 21.33 1.23
N PRO A 244 -21.38 22.01 2.24
CA PRO A 244 -21.40 21.52 3.62
C PRO A 244 -22.83 21.35 4.13
N SER A 245 -23.09 20.22 4.79
CA SER A 245 -24.36 19.87 5.41
C SER A 245 -24.16 19.69 6.92
N CYS A 246 -25.21 19.22 7.62
CA CYS A 246 -25.13 18.98 9.04
C CYS A 246 -24.03 17.96 9.37
N ASN A 247 -22.97 18.42 10.05
CA ASN A 247 -21.81 17.64 10.46
C ASN A 247 -20.96 17.04 9.32
N SER A 248 -21.23 17.37 8.05
CA SER A 248 -20.39 17.00 6.92
C SER A 248 -19.86 18.21 6.15
N SER A 249 -18.69 18.04 5.53
CA SER A 249 -17.90 19.14 4.95
C SER A 249 -18.07 19.32 3.44
N GLY A 250 -18.82 18.44 2.76
CA GLY A 250 -19.03 18.49 1.33
C GLY A 250 -20.35 17.83 0.89
N GLY A 251 -20.83 18.20 -0.29
CA GLY A 251 -22.07 17.67 -0.83
C GLY A 251 -21.90 16.22 -1.27
N HIS A 252 -22.74 15.35 -0.73
CA HIS A 252 -22.87 13.94 -1.12
C HIS A 252 -24.19 13.41 -0.55
N LEU A 253 -24.63 12.27 -1.07
CA LEU A 253 -25.64 11.40 -0.49
C LEU A 253 -24.92 10.30 0.29
N HIS A 254 -25.22 10.18 1.57
CA HIS A 254 -24.89 8.98 2.34
C HIS A 254 -26.08 8.01 2.25
N PHE A 255 -25.90 6.92 1.51
CA PHE A 255 -26.94 5.94 1.19
C PHE A 255 -26.72 4.64 1.98
N ILE A 256 -27.74 4.22 2.72
CA ILE A 256 -27.70 3.03 3.58
C ILE A 256 -28.80 2.07 3.18
N VAL A 257 -28.47 0.78 3.16
CA VAL A 257 -29.44 -0.31 3.16
C VAL A 257 -29.39 -0.96 4.54
N SER A 258 -30.53 -1.15 5.18
CA SER A 258 -30.66 -1.77 6.50
C SER A 258 -31.62 -2.95 6.44
N GLN A 259 -31.37 -3.97 7.25
CA GLN A 259 -32.25 -5.10 7.48
C GLN A 259 -32.36 -5.33 8.98
N SER A 260 -33.55 -5.19 9.55
CA SER A 260 -33.78 -5.36 11.00
C SER A 260 -32.78 -4.56 11.88
N GLY A 261 -32.52 -3.31 11.52
CA GLY A 261 -31.59 -2.41 12.23
C GLY A 261 -30.10 -2.68 11.99
N ASN A 262 -29.74 -3.65 11.15
CA ASN A 262 -28.36 -3.93 10.77
C ASN A 262 -28.08 -3.45 9.35
N THR A 263 -27.01 -2.69 9.18
CA THR A 263 -26.63 -2.12 7.88
C THR A 263 -26.02 -3.19 6.99
N GLN A 264 -26.42 -3.23 5.72
CA GLN A 264 -25.92 -4.13 4.68
C GLN A 264 -25.10 -3.35 3.66
N ASN A 265 -24.20 -4.02 2.95
CA ASN A 265 -23.48 -3.39 1.85
C ASN A 265 -24.46 -3.02 0.71
N PRO A 266 -24.67 -1.74 0.38
CA PRO A 266 -25.62 -1.33 -0.67
C PRO A 266 -25.32 -1.91 -2.05
N PHE A 267 -24.05 -2.24 -2.35
CA PHE A 267 -23.66 -2.87 -3.62
C PHE A 267 -24.25 -4.26 -3.83
N SER A 268 -24.68 -4.95 -2.77
CA SER A 268 -25.42 -6.20 -2.91
C SER A 268 -26.79 -6.04 -3.59
N GLN A 269 -27.37 -4.83 -3.52
CA GLN A 269 -28.68 -4.52 -4.07
C GLN A 269 -28.60 -3.73 -5.37
N LEU A 270 -27.63 -2.83 -5.51
CA LEU A 270 -27.49 -1.93 -6.65
C LEU A 270 -26.92 -2.63 -7.89
N LYS A 271 -27.44 -2.27 -9.07
CA LYS A 271 -26.93 -2.74 -10.38
C LYS A 271 -25.65 -2.02 -10.82
N ASN A 272 -24.96 -2.52 -11.85
CA ASN A 272 -23.83 -1.79 -12.45
C ASN A 272 -24.26 -0.43 -13.05
N ILE A 273 -23.40 0.58 -12.90
CA ILE A 273 -23.63 1.95 -13.39
C ILE A 273 -22.32 2.62 -13.80
N ASP A 274 -22.39 3.66 -14.64
CA ASP A 274 -21.24 4.52 -14.94
C ASP A 274 -20.84 5.34 -13.70
N PHE A 275 -19.54 5.33 -13.38
CA PHE A 275 -19.00 5.92 -12.16
C PHE A 275 -17.59 6.49 -12.33
N GLU A 276 -17.24 7.40 -11.42
CA GLU A 276 -15.88 7.87 -11.18
C GLU A 276 -15.52 7.58 -9.72
N ASN A 277 -14.44 6.83 -9.50
CA ASN A 277 -13.99 6.49 -8.15
C ASN A 277 -13.12 7.61 -7.57
N CYS A 278 -13.63 8.32 -6.57
CA CYS A 278 -12.98 9.39 -5.83
C CYS A 278 -12.77 9.05 -4.34
N SER A 279 -12.80 7.76 -3.98
CA SER A 279 -12.66 7.31 -2.59
C SER A 279 -11.22 7.09 -2.11
N GLY A 280 -10.25 7.15 -3.03
CA GLY A 280 -8.84 6.96 -2.75
C GLY A 280 -8.07 8.25 -2.49
N SER A 281 -6.75 8.19 -2.66
CA SER A 281 -5.84 9.33 -2.53
C SER A 281 -6.15 10.48 -3.51
N SER A 282 -6.78 10.17 -4.64
CA SER A 282 -7.30 11.15 -5.61
C SER A 282 -8.39 10.50 -6.48
N CYS A 283 -9.18 11.30 -7.20
CA CYS A 283 -10.12 10.74 -8.18
C CYS A 283 -9.39 9.96 -9.27
N GLY A 284 -9.84 8.71 -9.51
CA GLY A 284 -9.24 7.78 -10.46
C GLY A 284 -8.04 7.00 -9.93
N SER A 285 -7.67 7.15 -8.64
CA SER A 285 -6.53 6.43 -8.08
C SER A 285 -6.81 4.93 -7.91
N SER A 286 -5.76 4.12 -8.03
CA SER A 286 -5.83 2.65 -7.87
C SER A 286 -5.83 2.18 -6.41
N ASP A 287 -5.87 3.12 -5.46
CA ASP A 287 -5.95 2.83 -4.03
C ASP A 287 -7.35 3.09 -3.43
N GLY A 288 -8.31 3.55 -4.23
CA GLY A 288 -9.69 3.74 -3.77
C GLY A 288 -10.39 2.47 -3.31
N ASP A 289 -11.53 2.64 -2.64
CA ASP A 289 -12.41 1.55 -2.24
C ASP A 289 -12.90 0.74 -3.45
N PRO A 290 -13.06 -0.58 -3.32
CA PRO A 290 -13.65 -1.40 -4.38
C PRO A 290 -15.04 -0.91 -4.76
N PHE A 291 -15.34 -0.87 -6.06
CA PHE A 291 -16.67 -0.58 -6.61
C PHE A 291 -17.18 -1.82 -7.34
N ASN A 292 -18.05 -2.58 -6.69
CA ASN A 292 -18.51 -3.89 -7.16
C ASN A 292 -20.01 -4.15 -6.94
N PRO A 293 -20.90 -3.30 -7.49
CA PRO A 293 -22.34 -3.55 -7.47
C PRO A 293 -22.70 -4.86 -8.18
N SER A 294 -23.55 -5.67 -7.55
CA SER A 294 -23.91 -7.02 -7.99
C SER A 294 -25.42 -7.31 -7.95
N GLY A 295 -26.23 -6.33 -7.55
CA GLY A 295 -27.68 -6.47 -7.47
C GLY A 295 -28.41 -6.00 -8.72
N SER A 296 -29.69 -5.67 -8.55
CA SER A 296 -30.63 -5.32 -9.64
C SER A 296 -31.36 -3.99 -9.46
N TRP A 297 -31.23 -3.37 -8.30
CA TRP A 297 -31.92 -2.12 -7.97
C TRP A 297 -31.34 -0.94 -8.74
N ASP A 298 -32.21 0.01 -9.05
CA ASP A 298 -31.80 1.30 -9.58
C ASP A 298 -31.00 2.09 -8.53
N TRP A 299 -30.14 2.97 -9.01
CA TRP A 299 -29.41 3.88 -8.14
C TRP A 299 -30.31 5.02 -7.67
N PRO A 300 -30.09 5.52 -6.45
CA PRO A 300 -30.87 6.63 -5.92
C PRO A 300 -30.56 7.98 -6.61
N ILE A 301 -29.50 8.03 -7.41
CA ILE A 301 -29.00 9.22 -8.11
C ILE A 301 -28.67 8.90 -9.58
N ASN A 302 -28.55 9.94 -10.41
CA ASN A 302 -28.24 9.77 -11.83
C ASN A 302 -26.76 9.44 -12.05
N PRO A 303 -26.42 8.70 -13.12
CA PRO A 303 -25.04 8.62 -13.60
C PRO A 303 -24.61 9.98 -14.19
N LYS A 304 -23.31 10.26 -14.28
CA LYS A 304 -22.18 9.48 -13.80
C LYS A 304 -22.01 9.62 -12.28
N VAL A 305 -21.97 8.50 -11.56
CA VAL A 305 -21.86 8.49 -10.09
C VAL A 305 -20.44 8.84 -9.66
N LYS A 306 -20.28 9.90 -8.86
CA LYS A 306 -19.03 10.20 -8.18
C LYS A 306 -19.01 9.46 -6.84
N PHE A 307 -18.20 8.43 -6.72
CA PHE A 307 -18.13 7.57 -5.53
C PHE A 307 -17.01 8.04 -4.60
N THR A 308 -17.35 8.47 -3.38
CA THR A 308 -16.39 9.09 -2.44
C THR A 308 -16.05 8.22 -1.24
N GLN A 309 -16.89 7.24 -0.86
CA GLN A 309 -16.56 6.31 0.22
C GLN A 309 -17.40 5.03 0.15
N GLY A 310 -16.75 3.87 0.32
CA GLY A 310 -17.41 2.55 0.29
C GLY A 310 -18.07 2.13 1.60
N TYR A 311 -18.57 0.89 1.63
CA TYR A 311 -19.12 0.28 2.85
C TYR A 311 -18.04 -0.51 3.61
N GLY A 312 -18.05 -0.41 4.94
CA GLY A 312 -17.19 -1.16 5.85
C GLY A 312 -15.87 -0.49 6.20
N SER A 313 -14.77 -1.25 6.24
CA SER A 313 -13.43 -0.68 6.35
C SER A 313 -13.10 -0.02 5.02
N THR A 314 -13.01 1.30 4.99
CA THR A 314 -12.80 2.10 3.79
C THR A 314 -11.40 2.69 3.71
N TRP A 315 -11.01 3.20 2.56
CA TRP A 315 -9.73 3.87 2.36
C TRP A 315 -9.60 5.06 3.31
N ALA A 316 -10.68 5.84 3.46
CA ALA A 316 -10.70 6.98 4.38
C ALA A 316 -10.45 6.55 5.83
N VAL A 317 -11.12 5.48 6.31
CA VAL A 317 -10.92 4.90 7.65
C VAL A 317 -9.47 4.42 7.86
N ARG A 318 -8.88 3.78 6.85
CA ARG A 318 -7.53 3.20 6.97
C ARG A 318 -6.42 4.25 6.90
N ASN A 319 -6.61 5.31 6.12
CA ASN A 319 -5.52 6.19 5.71
C ASN A 319 -5.64 7.62 6.24
N THR A 320 -6.83 8.06 6.65
CA THR A 320 -7.07 9.46 7.06
C THR A 320 -7.41 9.60 8.54
N TRP A 321 -7.50 10.85 9.02
CA TRP A 321 -7.82 11.16 10.40
C TRP A 321 -9.23 10.67 10.82
N VAL A 322 -10.14 10.40 9.87
CA VAL A 322 -11.51 9.95 10.17
C VAL A 322 -11.54 8.55 10.82
N GLY A 323 -10.50 7.72 10.61
CA GLY A 323 -10.35 6.42 11.27
C GLY A 323 -10.25 6.50 12.81
N ARG A 324 -10.06 7.71 13.36
CA ARG A 324 -10.12 7.97 14.82
C ARG A 324 -11.54 8.20 15.34
N VAL A 325 -12.47 8.48 14.44
CA VAL A 325 -13.87 8.76 14.77
C VAL A 325 -14.67 7.48 14.65
N TYR A 326 -14.49 6.74 13.56
CA TYR A 326 -15.17 5.48 13.31
C TYR A 326 -14.25 4.48 12.60
N SER A 327 -14.51 3.19 12.80
CA SER A 327 -13.76 2.09 12.18
C SER A 327 -14.52 1.39 11.05
N PHE A 328 -15.79 1.75 10.85
CA PHE A 328 -16.69 1.12 9.89
C PHE A 328 -17.66 2.15 9.31
N HIS A 329 -17.75 2.20 7.98
CA HIS A 329 -18.71 3.02 7.25
C HIS A 329 -19.96 2.19 6.96
N ASN A 330 -21.13 2.69 7.38
CA ASN A 330 -22.40 1.94 7.38
C ASN A 330 -23.23 2.10 6.09
N GLY A 331 -22.73 2.86 5.11
CA GLY A 331 -23.36 3.08 3.82
C GLY A 331 -22.34 3.26 2.71
N ILE A 332 -22.77 3.92 1.64
CA ILE A 332 -21.89 4.44 0.60
C ILE A 332 -22.10 5.95 0.48
N ASP A 333 -21.01 6.69 0.24
CA ASP A 333 -21.06 8.11 -0.05
C ASP A 333 -20.90 8.33 -1.54
N ILE A 334 -21.91 8.96 -2.14
CA ILE A 334 -22.03 9.13 -3.58
C ILE A 334 -22.58 10.51 -3.92
N ASP A 335 -22.19 11.06 -5.05
CA ASP A 335 -22.71 12.31 -5.57
C ASP A 335 -22.96 12.19 -7.08
N SER A 336 -23.77 13.09 -7.62
CA SER A 336 -24.10 13.16 -9.05
C SER A 336 -23.90 14.58 -9.55
N GLY A 337 -22.89 14.77 -10.40
CA GLY A 337 -22.60 16.07 -11.02
C GLY A 337 -23.66 16.54 -12.02
N SER A 338 -24.58 15.66 -12.45
CA SER A 338 -25.62 15.97 -13.44
C SER A 338 -26.93 16.45 -12.82
N SER A 339 -27.20 16.09 -11.56
CA SER A 339 -28.43 16.48 -10.83
C SER A 339 -28.29 16.16 -9.34
N PRO A 340 -28.77 17.04 -8.43
CA PRO A 340 -28.86 16.74 -7.00
C PRO A 340 -30.09 15.88 -6.66
N GLU A 341 -30.93 15.51 -7.63
CA GLU A 341 -32.18 14.77 -7.38
C GLU A 341 -31.93 13.37 -6.82
N ILE A 342 -32.72 12.98 -5.81
CA ILE A 342 -32.73 11.64 -5.24
C ILE A 342 -34.07 10.98 -5.52
N ARG A 343 -34.00 9.71 -5.95
CA ARG A 343 -35.15 8.88 -6.29
C ARG A 343 -35.22 7.63 -5.42
N ALA A 344 -36.44 7.15 -5.19
CA ALA A 344 -36.66 5.88 -4.49
C ALA A 344 -36.10 4.71 -5.31
N VAL A 345 -35.21 3.91 -4.73
CA VAL A 345 -34.60 2.74 -5.41
C VAL A 345 -35.60 1.59 -5.63
N ARG A 346 -36.65 1.53 -4.81
CA ARG A 346 -37.76 0.58 -4.83
C ARG A 346 -39.02 1.25 -4.28
N ALA A 347 -40.18 0.66 -4.55
CA ALA A 347 -41.44 1.11 -3.95
C ALA A 347 -41.46 0.86 -2.43
N GLY A 348 -42.26 1.63 -1.70
CA GLY A 348 -42.38 1.49 -0.25
C GLY A 348 -43.13 2.63 0.41
N THR A 349 -43.14 2.65 1.75
CA THR A 349 -43.64 3.76 2.56
C THR A 349 -42.51 4.74 2.84
N LEU A 350 -42.69 6.00 2.45
CA LEU A 350 -41.75 7.10 2.66
C LEU A 350 -41.96 7.77 4.02
N TYR A 351 -40.86 7.90 4.75
CA TYR A 351 -40.79 8.67 5.99
C TYR A 351 -39.79 9.82 5.82
N GLN A 352 -40.19 11.01 6.24
CA GLN A 352 -39.31 12.17 6.37
C GLN A 352 -38.87 12.29 7.81
N GLY A 353 -37.56 12.27 8.03
CA GLY A 353 -36.98 12.13 9.35
C GLY A 353 -35.92 13.16 9.67
N SER A 354 -35.74 13.44 10.95
CA SER A 354 -34.55 14.16 11.40
C SER A 354 -34.08 13.72 12.77
N TYR A 355 -32.78 13.86 13.00
CA TYR A 355 -32.16 13.65 14.29
C TYR A 355 -31.30 14.85 14.67
N SER A 356 -31.49 15.36 15.88
CA SER A 356 -30.64 16.38 16.47
C SER A 356 -29.85 15.76 17.61
N GLY A 357 -28.58 15.48 17.35
CA GLY A 357 -27.67 14.89 18.35
C GLY A 357 -27.13 15.92 19.34
N SER A 358 -26.12 15.50 20.10
CA SER A 358 -25.45 16.32 21.12
C SER A 358 -24.89 17.65 20.62
N SER A 359 -24.54 17.76 19.33
CA SER A 359 -24.04 19.00 18.70
C SER A 359 -25.13 20.01 18.35
N GLY A 360 -26.42 19.66 18.53
CA GLY A 360 -27.57 20.50 18.21
C GLY A 360 -27.86 20.66 16.71
N CYS A 361 -27.00 20.10 15.85
CA CYS A 361 -27.20 20.13 14.41
C CYS A 361 -28.28 19.10 14.00
N ARG A 362 -29.29 19.55 13.26
CA ARG A 362 -30.42 18.73 12.81
C ARG A 362 -30.11 18.04 11.49
N LEU A 363 -29.70 16.76 11.56
CA LEU A 363 -29.47 15.94 10.38
C LEU A 363 -30.80 15.45 9.82
N ARG A 364 -31.14 15.91 8.62
CA ARG A 364 -32.32 15.48 7.87
C ARG A 364 -32.02 14.21 7.08
N TYR A 365 -32.99 13.33 7.02
CA TYR A 365 -32.93 12.12 6.22
C TYR A 365 -34.32 11.71 5.72
N VAL A 366 -34.31 10.84 4.73
CA VAL A 366 -35.49 10.12 4.28
C VAL A 366 -35.26 8.65 4.55
N ARG A 367 -36.29 7.94 4.99
CA ARG A 367 -36.32 6.47 5.11
C ARG A 367 -37.41 5.92 4.21
N ILE A 368 -37.14 4.82 3.51
CA ILE A 368 -38.17 4.05 2.81
C ILE A 368 -38.19 2.64 3.38
N ASP A 369 -39.36 2.24 3.88
CA ASP A 369 -39.68 0.86 4.25
C ASP A 369 -40.25 0.15 3.01
N HIS A 370 -39.55 -0.85 2.48
CA HIS A 370 -39.85 -1.43 1.18
C HIS A 370 -40.97 -2.47 1.23
N ASP A 371 -41.91 -2.41 0.29
CA ASP A 371 -43.12 -3.26 0.30
C ASP A 371 -42.84 -4.75 0.09
N ASP A 372 -41.70 -5.09 -0.52
CA ASP A 372 -41.38 -6.41 -1.05
C ASP A 372 -40.27 -7.16 -0.27
N SER A 373 -39.76 -6.56 0.80
CA SER A 373 -38.67 -7.12 1.61
C SER A 373 -38.69 -6.54 3.03
N ASP A 374 -37.87 -7.07 3.91
CA ASP A 374 -37.58 -6.51 5.24
C ASP A 374 -36.44 -5.48 5.20
N LEU A 375 -36.16 -4.95 4.00
CA LEU A 375 -35.12 -3.96 3.78
C LEU A 375 -35.68 -2.55 3.90
N GLU A 376 -34.89 -1.70 4.52
CA GLU A 376 -35.11 -0.26 4.58
C GLU A 376 -33.97 0.46 3.90
N THR A 377 -34.25 1.59 3.26
CA THR A 377 -33.22 2.48 2.73
C THR A 377 -33.23 3.84 3.40
N PHE A 378 -32.05 4.34 3.74
CA PHE A 378 -31.88 5.68 4.31
C PHE A 378 -31.06 6.57 3.36
N TYR A 379 -31.49 7.82 3.26
CA TYR A 379 -30.92 8.84 2.39
C TYR A 379 -30.59 10.06 3.26
N LEU A 380 -29.31 10.29 3.54
CA LEU A 380 -28.85 11.34 4.45
C LEU A 380 -28.05 12.41 3.69
N HIS A 381 -27.85 13.58 4.33
CA HIS A 381 -27.29 14.79 3.72
C HIS A 381 -28.15 15.38 2.61
N ILE A 382 -29.46 15.39 2.87
CA ILE A 382 -30.48 15.76 1.91
C ILE A 382 -31.35 16.93 2.39
N ASN A 383 -32.02 17.55 1.43
CA ASN A 383 -33.23 18.34 1.64
C ASN A 383 -34.42 17.63 0.99
N TYR A 384 -35.58 17.73 1.63
CA TYR A 384 -36.85 17.19 1.18
C TYR A 384 -37.97 18.21 1.38
#